data_AF-A0A353A067-F1
#
_entry.id   AF-A0A353A067-F1
#
_cell.length_a   1.000
_cell.length_b   1.000
_cell.length_c   1.000
_cell.angle_alpha   90.00
_cell.angle_beta   90.00
_cell.angle_gamma   90.00
#
_symmetry.space_group_name_H-M   'P 1'
#
loop_
_entity.id
_entity.type
_entity.pdbx_description
1 polymer ?
#
loop_
_entity_poly.entity_id
_entity_poly.type
_entity_poly.pdbx_seq_one_letter_code
_entity_poly.pdbx_strand_id
1 'polypeptide(L)'
;CLGMQMMVIEFARDVLGYPDANSREMDIKTPHNVIDIMEEQKNITNMGGTMRLGAYDCQLRKGSRTWEAYNHQDCVKERHRHRYEFNNDYIKEYEAKGMQCVGINPDSNLVEIVEVPTLKWYIGTQFHPEYSSTVLKPHPLFMSFVKACIDNKKQ
;
A
#
# COMPACT_ATOMS: atom_id res chain seq x y z
N CYS A 1 2.32 -1.50 6.13
CA CYS A 1 3.64 -0.84 6.16
C CYS A 1 4.67 -1.65 5.33
N LEU A 2 5.74 -2.21 5.92
CA LEU A 2 6.83 -2.86 5.16
C LEU A 2 6.37 -4.01 4.23
N GLY A 3 5.34 -4.77 4.61
CA GLY A 3 4.81 -5.84 3.76
C GLY A 3 4.35 -5.34 2.38
N MET A 4 3.68 -4.19 2.31
CA MET A 4 3.30 -3.58 1.03
C MET A 4 4.52 -3.18 0.21
N GLN A 5 5.55 -2.62 0.86
CA GLN A 5 6.78 -2.23 0.18
C GLN A 5 7.47 -3.43 -0.47
N MET A 6 7.47 -4.59 0.21
CA MET A 6 8.04 -5.82 -0.34
C MET A 6 7.24 -6.35 -1.53
N MET A 7 5.90 -6.27 -1.47
CA MET A 7 5.02 -6.64 -2.60
C MET A 7 5.28 -5.77 -3.82
N VAL A 8 5.45 -4.46 -3.61
CA VAL A 8 5.78 -3.51 -4.67
C VAL A 8 7.14 -3.84 -5.29
N ILE A 9 8.17 -4.08 -4.48
CA ILE A 9 9.51 -4.42 -4.96
C ILE A 9 9.52 -5.74 -5.74
N GLU A 10 8.88 -6.79 -5.21
CA GLU A 10 8.77 -8.09 -5.89
C GLU A 10 8.06 -7.96 -7.24
N PHE A 11 6.93 -7.26 -7.29
CA PHE A 11 6.21 -7.05 -8.54
C PHE A 11 7.03 -6.28 -9.59
N ALA A 12 7.82 -5.28 -9.18
CA ALA A 12 8.73 -4.61 -10.11
C ALA A 12 9.80 -5.56 -10.66
N ARG A 13 10.38 -6.40 -9.82
CA ARG A 13 11.42 -7.35 -10.24
C ARG A 13 10.85 -8.41 -11.18
N ASP A 14 9.73 -9.01 -10.81
CA ASP A 14 9.25 -10.24 -11.45
C ASP A 14 8.26 -9.95 -12.59
N VAL A 15 7.48 -8.87 -12.51
CA VAL A 15 6.44 -8.53 -13.51
C VAL A 15 6.85 -7.35 -14.41
N LEU A 16 7.49 -6.32 -13.86
CA LEU A 16 7.97 -5.18 -14.66
C LEU A 16 9.34 -5.45 -15.30
N GLY A 17 10.12 -6.39 -14.74
CA GLY A 17 11.45 -6.74 -15.25
C GLY A 17 12.54 -5.78 -14.78
N TYR A 18 12.39 -5.16 -13.61
CA TYR A 18 13.37 -4.28 -12.97
C TYR A 18 14.12 -5.04 -11.87
N PRO A 19 15.15 -5.84 -12.21
CA PRO A 19 15.80 -6.76 -11.25
C PRO A 19 16.48 -6.04 -10.08
N ASP A 20 16.84 -4.78 -10.27
CA ASP A 20 17.46 -3.89 -9.30
C ASP A 20 16.45 -3.02 -8.54
N ALA A 21 15.14 -3.14 -8.81
CA ALA A 21 14.12 -2.39 -8.09
C ALA A 21 14.22 -2.60 -6.59
N ASN A 22 14.19 -1.51 -5.82
CA ASN A 22 14.34 -1.57 -4.38
C ASN A 22 13.75 -0.33 -3.68
N SER A 23 13.74 -0.38 -2.35
CA SER A 23 13.53 0.79 -1.50
C SER A 23 14.83 1.55 -1.32
N ARG A 24 14.77 2.89 -1.34
CA ARG A 24 15.91 3.73 -0.92
C ARG A 24 16.31 3.53 0.54
N GLU A 25 15.45 2.95 1.35
CA GLU A 25 15.80 2.51 2.70
C GLU A 25 16.86 1.41 2.71
N MET A 26 16.81 0.51 1.73
CA MET A 26 17.64 -0.70 1.69
C MET A 26 18.82 -0.55 0.72
N ASP A 27 18.58 0.12 -0.40
CA ASP A 27 19.61 0.41 -1.40
C ASP A 27 19.43 1.83 -1.91
N ILE A 28 20.25 2.75 -1.39
CA ILE A 28 20.22 4.16 -1.78
C ILE A 28 20.65 4.39 -3.23
N LYS A 29 21.31 3.42 -3.87
CA LYS A 29 21.87 3.54 -5.22
C LYS A 29 21.01 2.87 -6.29
N THR A 30 19.90 2.22 -5.92
CA THR A 30 19.01 1.62 -6.91
C THR A 30 18.53 2.68 -7.90
N PRO A 31 18.65 2.46 -9.22
CA PRO A 31 18.06 3.35 -10.21
C PRO A 31 16.53 3.16 -10.27
N HIS A 32 16.02 2.01 -9.84
CA HIS A 32 14.59 1.68 -9.78
C HIS A 32 14.06 1.79 -8.34
N ASN A 33 14.06 3.01 -7.79
CA ASN A 33 13.56 3.33 -6.47
C ASN A 33 12.02 3.36 -6.41
N VAL A 34 11.40 2.18 -6.50
CA VAL A 34 9.93 2.01 -6.46
C VAL A 34 9.34 2.35 -5.08
N ILE A 35 10.16 2.33 -4.03
CA ILE A 35 9.85 2.86 -2.70
C ILE A 35 10.88 3.95 -2.35
N ASP A 36 10.42 5.14 -1.99
CA ASP A 36 11.29 6.30 -1.71
C ASP A 36 10.70 7.23 -0.65
N ILE A 37 11.51 8.13 -0.10
CA ILE A 37 11.06 9.27 0.69
C ILE A 37 10.44 10.31 -0.26
N MET A 38 9.37 10.99 0.16
CA MET A 38 8.78 12.07 -0.63
C MET A 38 9.81 13.16 -0.96
N GLU A 39 9.77 13.70 -2.17
CA GLU A 39 10.73 14.72 -2.61
C GLU A 39 10.69 15.99 -1.75
N GLU A 40 9.50 16.41 -1.30
CA GLU A 40 9.31 17.51 -0.36
C GLU A 40 9.98 17.27 1.00
N GLN A 41 10.15 16.01 1.39
CA GLN A 41 10.80 15.59 2.63
C GLN A 41 12.32 15.40 2.47
N LYS A 42 12.85 15.28 1.25
CA LYS A 42 14.31 15.10 0.99
C LYS A 42 15.14 16.33 1.40
N ASN A 43 14.53 17.51 1.43
CA ASN A 43 15.18 18.75 1.88
C ASN A 43 15.18 18.93 3.42
N ILE A 44 14.49 18.05 4.15
CA ILE A 44 14.44 18.09 5.61
C ILE A 44 15.64 17.28 6.14
N THR A 45 16.69 17.98 6.56
CA THR A 45 17.95 17.39 7.07
C THR A 45 17.78 16.56 8.33
N ASN A 46 16.67 16.75 9.06
CA ASN A 46 16.38 16.02 10.27
C ASN A 46 15.41 14.88 9.97
N MET A 47 15.89 13.63 10.01
CA MET A 47 15.06 12.44 9.78
C MET A 47 13.79 12.47 10.64
N GLY A 48 13.79 13.07 11.84
CA GLY A 48 12.55 13.24 12.64
C GLY A 48 11.35 13.83 11.88
N GLY A 49 11.58 14.72 10.91
CA GLY A 49 10.54 15.43 10.15
C GLY A 49 9.93 14.66 8.97
N THR A 50 10.43 13.47 8.63
CA THR A 50 9.92 12.68 7.49
C THR A 50 8.94 11.58 7.89
N MET A 51 8.77 11.34 9.20
CA MET A 51 7.86 10.31 9.71
C MET A 51 6.39 10.72 9.52
N ARG A 52 5.62 9.93 8.79
CA ARG A 52 4.16 9.97 8.85
C ARG A 52 3.68 9.23 10.07
N LEU A 53 3.02 9.95 10.96
CA LEU A 53 2.56 9.45 12.24
C LEU A 53 1.14 9.94 12.51
N GLY A 54 0.22 9.02 12.71
CA GLY A 54 -1.17 9.34 13.04
C GLY A 54 -2.16 8.87 11.98
N ALA A 55 -3.37 9.41 12.04
CA ALA A 55 -4.48 8.97 11.20
C ALA A 55 -4.61 9.87 9.97
N TYR A 56 -4.61 9.28 8.77
CA TYR A 56 -4.70 9.96 7.49
C TYR A 56 -5.89 9.43 6.70
N ASP A 57 -6.49 10.28 5.87
CA ASP A 57 -7.57 9.88 5.00
C ASP A 57 -7.03 9.08 3.80
N CYS A 58 -7.83 8.12 3.33
CA CYS A 58 -7.51 7.22 2.24
C CYS A 58 -8.77 7.03 1.39
N GLN A 59 -8.76 7.63 0.20
CA GLN A 59 -9.80 7.50 -0.80
C GLN A 59 -9.67 6.13 -1.49
N LEU A 60 -10.74 5.33 -1.43
CA LEU A 60 -10.79 3.98 -1.98
C LEU A 60 -11.35 3.99 -3.41
N ARG A 61 -10.77 3.16 -4.29
CA ARG A 61 -11.25 2.94 -5.65
C ARG A 61 -12.51 2.09 -5.63
N LYS A 62 -13.62 2.62 -6.18
CA LYS A 62 -14.89 1.90 -6.32
C LYS A 62 -14.70 0.61 -7.12
N GLY A 63 -15.33 -0.47 -6.66
CA GLY A 63 -15.21 -1.80 -7.25
C GLY A 63 -13.91 -2.55 -6.94
N SER A 64 -12.98 -1.97 -6.15
CA SER A 64 -11.84 -2.72 -5.62
C SER A 64 -12.29 -3.68 -4.51
N ARG A 65 -11.54 -4.77 -4.29
CA ARG A 65 -11.82 -5.67 -3.16
C ARG A 65 -11.66 -4.98 -1.82
N THR A 66 -10.74 -4.02 -1.76
CA THR A 66 -10.55 -3.15 -0.61
C THR A 66 -11.83 -2.34 -0.32
N TRP A 67 -12.42 -1.69 -1.33
CA TRP A 67 -13.68 -0.93 -1.18
C TRP A 67 -14.84 -1.82 -0.73
N GLU A 68 -14.96 -3.03 -1.29
CA GLU A 68 -15.94 -4.02 -0.83
C GLU A 68 -15.71 -4.44 0.63
N ALA A 69 -14.45 -4.71 1.02
CA ALA A 69 -14.09 -5.07 2.38
C ALA A 69 -14.49 -3.97 3.38
N TYR A 70 -14.31 -2.70 3.02
CA TYR A 70 -14.72 -1.55 3.83
C TYR A 70 -16.22 -1.20 3.72
N ASN A 71 -17.06 -2.14 3.25
CA ASN A 71 -18.50 -1.96 3.09
C ASN A 71 -18.87 -0.75 2.20
N HIS A 72 -18.18 -0.60 1.07
CA HIS A 72 -18.45 0.41 0.05
C HIS A 72 -18.26 1.86 0.52
N GLN A 73 -17.44 2.08 1.54
CA GLN A 73 -17.04 3.43 1.96
C GLN A 73 -16.04 4.02 0.97
N ASP A 74 -16.34 5.21 0.45
CA ASP A 74 -15.48 5.88 -0.51
C ASP A 74 -14.19 6.41 0.14
N CYS A 75 -14.23 6.82 1.40
CA CYS A 75 -13.06 7.30 2.13
C CYS A 75 -13.00 6.70 3.53
N VAL A 76 -11.81 6.30 3.96
CA VAL A 76 -11.53 5.74 5.28
C VAL A 76 -10.36 6.48 5.93
N LYS A 77 -10.23 6.38 7.25
CA LYS A 77 -9.14 7.01 8.00
C LYS A 77 -8.32 5.94 8.73
N GLU A 78 -7.04 5.82 8.39
CA GLU A 78 -6.16 4.75 8.86
C GLU A 78 -4.87 5.28 9.45
N ARG A 79 -4.21 4.47 10.29
CA ARG A 79 -3.07 4.91 11.11
C ARG A 79 -1.73 4.52 10.51
N HIS A 80 -0.85 5.50 10.36
CA HIS A 80 0.48 5.38 9.78
C HIS A 80 1.57 5.55 10.83
N ARG A 81 2.69 4.85 10.61
CA ARG A 81 3.94 5.01 11.36
C ARG A 81 5.12 4.55 10.49
N HIS A 82 5.42 5.33 9.45
CA HIS A 82 6.49 5.01 8.50
C HIS A 82 7.03 6.26 7.81
N ARG A 83 8.05 6.09 6.97
CA ARG A 83 8.82 7.18 6.33
C ARG A 83 8.90 7.08 4.81
N TYR A 84 8.73 5.87 4.28
CA TYR A 84 8.99 5.55 2.88
C TYR A 84 7.69 5.17 2.20
N GLU A 85 7.52 5.73 1.02
CA GLU A 85 6.28 5.71 0.25
C GLU A 85 6.48 5.01 -1.08
N PHE A 86 5.36 4.58 -1.69
CA PHE A 86 5.37 4.22 -3.09
C PHE A 86 5.81 5.42 -3.93
N ASN A 87 6.76 5.21 -4.84
CA ASN A 87 7.16 6.27 -5.74
C ASN A 87 6.12 6.43 -6.86
N ASN A 88 5.37 7.53 -6.81
CA ASN A 88 4.25 7.80 -7.70
C ASN A 88 4.60 7.81 -9.19
N ASP A 89 5.87 8.01 -9.55
CA ASP A 89 6.34 7.93 -10.93
C ASP A 89 6.03 6.55 -11.57
N TYR A 90 5.98 5.50 -10.75
CA TYR A 90 5.75 4.13 -11.20
C TYR A 90 4.27 3.73 -11.30
N ILE A 91 3.31 4.56 -10.85
CA ILE A 91 1.88 4.18 -10.81
C ILE A 91 1.41 3.63 -12.15
N LYS A 92 1.69 4.34 -13.24
CA LYS A 92 1.20 3.97 -14.58
C LYS A 92 1.69 2.60 -15.02
N GLU A 93 2.94 2.27 -14.73
CA GLU A 93 3.56 1.01 -15.14
C GLU A 93 3.00 -0.17 -14.34
N TYR A 94 2.81 0.00 -13.02
CA TYR A 94 2.19 -1.00 -12.16
C TYR A 94 0.75 -1.28 -12.58
N GLU A 95 -0.05 -0.22 -12.79
CA GLU A 95 -1.46 -0.36 -13.16
C GLU A 95 -1.62 -1.00 -14.53
N ALA A 96 -0.78 -0.62 -15.51
CA ALA A 96 -0.77 -1.23 -16.84
C ALA A 96 -0.41 -2.74 -16.81
N LYS A 97 0.30 -3.19 -15.77
CA LYS A 97 0.72 -4.58 -15.59
C LYS A 97 -0.13 -5.38 -14.60
N GLY A 98 -1.12 -4.75 -13.99
CA GLY A 98 -2.18 -5.42 -13.24
C GLY A 98 -2.16 -5.21 -11.72
N MET A 99 -1.13 -4.57 -11.15
CA MET A 99 -1.18 -4.11 -9.76
C MET A 99 -1.84 -2.73 -9.72
N GLN A 100 -3.02 -2.65 -9.12
CA GLN A 100 -3.82 -1.43 -9.05
C GLN A 100 -3.53 -0.67 -7.76
N CYS A 101 -3.36 0.65 -7.86
CA CYS A 101 -3.29 1.55 -6.71
C CYS A 101 -4.73 1.92 -6.30
N VAL A 102 -5.27 1.25 -5.28
CA VAL A 102 -6.69 1.29 -4.94
C VAL A 102 -7.03 2.14 -3.71
N GLY A 103 -6.02 2.58 -2.97
CA GLY A 103 -6.18 3.52 -1.86
C GLY A 103 -5.17 4.66 -2.02
N ILE A 104 -5.67 5.89 -2.10
CA ILE A 104 -4.85 7.10 -2.31
C ILE A 104 -5.18 8.12 -1.22
N ASN A 105 -4.18 8.74 -0.61
CA ASN A 105 -4.42 9.89 0.25
C ASN A 105 -4.86 11.10 -0.60
N PRO A 106 -6.03 11.70 -0.35
CA PRO A 106 -6.56 12.76 -1.22
C PRO A 106 -5.76 14.07 -1.17
N ASP A 107 -5.01 14.33 -0.10
CA ASP A 107 -4.28 15.58 0.09
C ASP A 107 -2.85 15.50 -0.48
N SER A 108 -2.15 14.39 -0.24
CA SER A 108 -0.75 14.19 -0.64
C SER A 108 -0.59 13.33 -1.90
N ASN A 109 -1.68 12.74 -2.39
CA ASN A 109 -1.69 11.81 -3.52
C ASN A 109 -0.81 10.55 -3.32
N LEU A 110 -0.50 10.20 -2.07
CA LEU A 110 0.31 9.01 -1.75
C LEU A 110 -0.50 7.74 -1.93
N VAL A 111 0.13 6.70 -2.48
CA VAL A 111 -0.48 5.36 -2.57
C VAL A 111 -0.44 4.68 -1.21
N GLU A 112 -1.61 4.44 -0.65
CA GLU A 112 -1.79 3.80 0.66
C GLU A 112 -2.13 2.32 0.56
N ILE A 113 -2.74 1.90 -0.55
CA ILE A 113 -3.19 0.51 -0.77
C ILE A 113 -2.95 0.10 -2.21
N VAL A 114 -2.36 -1.09 -2.39
CA VAL A 114 -2.22 -1.77 -3.68
C VAL A 114 -2.93 -3.12 -3.64
N GLU A 115 -3.50 -3.54 -4.77
CA GLU A 115 -4.03 -4.89 -4.94
C GLU A 115 -3.81 -5.42 -6.36
N VAL A 116 -3.83 -6.75 -6.52
CA VAL A 116 -3.81 -7.41 -7.84
C VAL A 116 -5.17 -8.08 -8.07
N PRO A 117 -6.08 -7.49 -8.90
CA PRO A 117 -7.46 -7.96 -9.06
C PRO A 117 -7.62 -9.33 -9.73
N THR A 118 -6.56 -9.89 -10.30
CA THR A 118 -6.59 -11.24 -10.90
C THR A 118 -6.29 -12.35 -9.87
N LEU A 119 -5.68 -12.03 -8.73
CA LEU A 119 -5.30 -13.00 -7.69
C LEU A 119 -6.33 -13.04 -6.56
N LYS A 120 -6.68 -14.22 -6.03
CA LYS A 120 -7.81 -14.41 -5.08
C LYS A 120 -7.89 -13.36 -3.95
N TRP A 121 -6.79 -13.15 -3.24
CA TRP A 121 -6.64 -12.09 -2.26
C TRP A 121 -5.17 -11.66 -2.23
N TYR A 122 -4.89 -10.47 -2.76
CA TYR A 122 -3.55 -9.90 -2.80
C TYR A 122 -3.72 -8.40 -2.58
N ILE A 123 -3.60 -7.97 -1.31
CA ILE A 123 -3.80 -6.59 -0.86
C ILE A 123 -2.64 -6.23 0.05
N GLY A 124 -1.97 -5.10 -0.23
CA GLY A 124 -0.92 -4.52 0.58
C GLY A 124 -1.34 -3.12 1.04
N THR A 125 -1.13 -2.80 2.32
CA THR A 125 -1.42 -1.47 2.88
C THR A 125 -0.15 -0.82 3.43
N GLN A 126 -0.06 0.50 3.36
CA GLN A 126 0.98 1.29 4.02
C GLN A 126 0.69 1.52 5.50
N PHE A 127 -0.58 1.76 5.85
CA PHE A 127 -1.02 1.88 7.24
C PHE A 127 -0.91 0.57 8.03
N HIS A 128 -1.29 0.67 9.30
CA HIS A 128 -1.30 -0.38 10.31
C HIS A 128 -2.75 -0.74 10.71
N PRO A 129 -3.40 -1.67 9.98
CA PRO A 129 -4.76 -2.15 10.29
C PRO A 129 -4.93 -2.61 11.75
N GLU A 130 -3.84 -3.11 12.34
CA GLU A 130 -3.79 -3.61 13.72
C GLU A 130 -4.14 -2.54 14.76
N TYR A 131 -3.85 -1.26 14.49
CA TYR A 131 -4.14 -0.17 15.43
C TYR A 131 -5.60 0.26 15.45
N SER A 132 -6.37 -0.10 14.41
CA SER A 132 -7.80 0.21 14.27
C SER A 132 -8.69 -1.01 14.56
N SER A 133 -8.09 -2.18 14.80
CA SER A 133 -8.80 -3.44 15.07
C SER A 133 -9.10 -3.61 16.56
N THR A 134 -10.34 -3.96 16.90
CA THR A 134 -10.74 -4.32 18.28
C THR A 134 -11.53 -5.64 18.28
N VAL A 135 -11.76 -6.22 19.47
CA VAL A 135 -12.55 -7.45 19.60
C VAL A 135 -13.98 -7.28 19.08
N LEU A 136 -14.62 -6.15 19.40
CA LEU A 136 -16.00 -5.86 19.00
C LEU A 136 -16.11 -5.40 17.54
N LYS A 137 -15.03 -4.82 17.00
CA LYS A 137 -14.95 -4.31 15.63
C LYS A 137 -13.61 -4.74 15.03
N PRO A 138 -13.49 -6.00 14.57
CA PRO A 138 -12.28 -6.46 13.91
C PRO A 138 -12.08 -5.69 12.60
N HIS A 139 -10.82 -5.48 12.24
CA HIS A 139 -10.50 -4.70 11.05
C HIS A 139 -11.04 -5.35 9.76
N PRO A 140 -11.68 -4.58 8.85
CA PRO A 140 -12.34 -5.16 7.68
C PRO A 140 -11.41 -5.97 6.76
N LEU A 141 -10.17 -5.52 6.56
CA LEU A 141 -9.18 -6.27 5.76
C LEU A 141 -8.79 -7.63 6.38
N PHE A 142 -8.75 -7.75 7.71
CA PHE A 142 -8.47 -9.04 8.35
C PHE A 142 -9.65 -10.00 8.17
N MET A 143 -10.88 -9.49 8.32
CA MET A 143 -12.09 -10.29 8.06
C MET A 143 -12.17 -10.71 6.59
N SER A 144 -11.83 -9.82 5.66
CA SER A 144 -11.75 -10.10 4.23
C SER A 144 -10.74 -11.21 3.91
N PHE A 145 -9.54 -11.14 4.50
CA PHE A 145 -8.51 -12.18 4.33
C PHE A 145 -8.97 -13.54 4.86
N VAL A 146 -9.52 -13.60 6.08
CA VAL A 146 -10.00 -14.86 6.67
C VAL A 146 -11.13 -15.46 5.83
N LYS A 147 -12.05 -14.64 5.32
CA LYS A 147 -13.09 -15.08 4.40
C LYS A 147 -12.50 -15.68 3.13
N ALA A 148 -11.52 -15.00 2.52
CA ALA A 148 -10.83 -15.51 1.33
C ALA A 148 -10.15 -16.86 1.58
N CYS A 149 -9.54 -17.06 2.75
CA CYS A 149 -8.95 -18.34 3.15
C CYS A 149 -9.99 -19.46 3.26
N ILE A 150 -11.15 -19.17 3.86
CA ILE A 150 -12.25 -20.14 3.99
C ILE A 150 -12.80 -20.52 2.62
N ASP A 151 -13.02 -19.55 1.74
CA ASP A 151 -13.55 -19.79 0.40
C ASP A 151 -12.55 -20.53 -0.50
N ASN A 152 -11.25 -20.28 -0.32
CA ASN A 152 -10.19 -21.01 -1.02
C ASN A 152 -10.14 -22.50 -0.65
N LYS A 153 -10.48 -22.87 0.59
CA LYS A 153 -10.54 -24.27 1.03
C LYS A 153 -11.67 -25.08 0.38
N LYS A 154 -12.72 -24.42 -0.09
CA LYS A 154 -13.91 -25.07 -0.68
C LYS A 154 -13.74 -25.39 -2.17
N GLN A 155 -12.65 -24.92 -2.80
CA GLN A 155 -12.29 -25.20 -4.19
C GLN A 155 -11.36 -26.42 -4.26
#